data_AF-A0A7W9NJR7-F1
#
_entry.id   AF-A0A7W9NJR7-F1
#
_cell.length_a   1.000
_cell.length_b   1.000
_cell.length_c   1.000
_cell.angle_alpha   90.00
_cell.angle_beta   90.00
_cell.angle_gamma   90.00
#
_symmetry.space_group_name_H-M   'P 1'
#
loop_
_entity.id
_entity.type
_entity.pdbx_description
1 polymer ?
#
loop_
_entity_poly.entity_id
_entity_poly.type
_entity_poly.pdbx_seq_one_letter_code
_entity_poly.pdbx_strand_id
1 'polypeptide(L)'
;MTFAPPSDSDRLRARIAELESEIDGLRRALRTRTVIAQATGLLAAVGEHAPQQGFQLLVELSQQYNVKLHMLAQQVVELAAELGPRRAAAVVGAGQGQDLLDATGTLVEAHKALVGAAEGTPEWERRRDDVVTASRLLCERLLTAGVED
;
A
#
# COMPACT_ATOMS: atom_id res chain seq x y z
N MET A 1 37.67 -9.54 36.23
CA MET A 1 37.39 -10.49 35.13
C MET A 1 37.82 -9.83 33.83
N THR A 2 38.88 -10.33 33.20
CA THR A 2 39.41 -9.78 31.95
C THR A 2 38.75 -10.51 30.79
N PHE A 3 37.96 -9.80 29.97
CA PHE A 3 37.41 -10.37 28.74
C PHE A 3 38.57 -10.55 27.75
N ALA A 4 38.77 -11.77 27.24
CA ALA A 4 39.72 -11.99 26.17
C ALA A 4 39.33 -11.15 24.95
N PRO A 5 40.28 -10.56 24.21
CA PRO A 5 39.97 -9.79 23.01
C PRO A 5 39.18 -10.67 22.02
N PRO A 6 38.20 -10.09 21.29
CA PRO A 6 37.36 -10.85 20.38
C PRO A 6 38.22 -11.52 19.32
N SER A 7 38.00 -12.83 19.16
CA SER A 7 38.75 -13.63 18.17
C SER A 7 38.47 -13.13 16.76
N ASP A 8 39.35 -13.45 15.81
CA ASP A 8 39.10 -13.13 14.40
C ASP A 8 37.77 -13.73 13.91
N SER A 9 37.38 -14.90 14.42
CA SER A 9 36.09 -15.51 14.13
C SER A 9 34.92 -14.69 14.66
N ASP A 10 35.05 -14.03 15.81
CA ASP A 10 34.00 -13.17 16.38
C ASP A 10 33.87 -11.86 15.62
N ARG A 11 35.00 -11.30 15.16
CA ARG A 11 35.03 -10.13 14.29
C ARG A 11 34.38 -10.42 12.93
N LEU A 12 34.69 -11.58 12.34
CA LEU A 12 34.07 -12.05 11.10
C LEU A 12 32.56 -12.26 11.28
N ARG A 13 32.12 -12.89 12.38
CA ARG A 13 30.69 -13.04 12.69
C ARG A 13 29.98 -11.70 12.85
N ALA A 14 30.58 -10.75 13.57
CA ALA A 14 30.02 -9.41 13.72
C ALA A 14 29.89 -8.70 12.37
N ARG A 15 30.91 -8.83 11.50
CA ARG A 15 30.88 -8.24 10.17
C ARG A 15 29.84 -8.88 9.26
N ILE A 16 29.66 -10.20 9.33
CA ILE A 16 28.61 -10.91 8.58
C ILE A 16 27.23 -10.41 9.03
N ALA A 17 26.97 -10.36 10.34
CA ALA A 17 25.69 -9.89 10.86
C ALA A 17 25.38 -8.42 10.48
N GLU A 18 26.39 -7.56 10.46
CA GLU A 18 26.26 -6.18 10.00
C GLU A 18 25.86 -6.11 8.51
N LEU A 19 26.55 -6.87 7.66
CA LEU A 19 26.26 -6.93 6.22
C LEU A 19 24.89 -7.54 5.93
N GLU A 20 24.48 -8.57 6.67
CA GLU A 20 23.14 -9.16 6.57
C GLU A 20 22.06 -8.12 6.92
N SER A 21 22.25 -7.38 8.01
CA SER A 21 21.35 -6.28 8.40
C SER A 21 21.26 -5.18 7.34
N GLU A 22 22.40 -4.80 6.74
CA GLU A 22 22.46 -3.82 5.66
C GLU A 22 21.71 -4.30 4.41
N ILE A 23 21.98 -5.54 3.98
CA ILE A 23 21.29 -6.17 2.83
C ILE A 23 19.78 -6.22 3.06
N ASP A 24 19.35 -6.59 4.26
CA ASP A 24 17.92 -6.65 4.61
C ASP A 24 17.28 -5.26 4.69
N GLY A 25 18.03 -4.25 5.13
CA GLY A 25 17.62 -2.84 5.04
C GLY A 25 17.40 -2.40 3.59
N LEU A 26 18.38 -2.67 2.72
CA LEU A 26 18.33 -2.31 1.30
C LEU A 26 17.19 -3.03 0.56
N ARG A 27 17.01 -4.34 0.80
CA ARG A 27 15.90 -5.11 0.22
C ARG A 27 14.54 -4.55 0.61
N ARG A 28 14.36 -4.18 1.88
CA ARG A 28 13.12 -3.55 2.35
C ARG A 28 12.90 -2.20 1.66
N ALA A 29 13.93 -1.36 1.57
CA ALA A 29 13.82 -0.06 0.89
C ALA A 29 13.42 -0.21 -0.59
N LEU A 30 14.02 -1.17 -1.31
CA LEU A 30 13.68 -1.43 -2.71
C LEU A 30 12.24 -1.93 -2.89
N ARG A 31 11.78 -2.85 -2.03
CA ARG A 31 10.38 -3.33 -2.05
C ARG A 31 9.41 -2.18 -1.81
N THR A 32 9.65 -1.37 -0.79
CA THR A 32 8.84 -0.19 -0.46
C THR A 32 8.80 0.80 -1.63
N ARG A 33 9.94 1.09 -2.27
CA ARG A 33 9.97 1.98 -3.43
C ARG A 33 9.18 1.41 -4.62
N THR A 34 9.29 0.10 -4.84
CA THR A 34 8.59 -0.58 -5.95
C THR A 34 7.08 -0.53 -5.77
N VAL A 35 6.57 -0.87 -4.58
CA VAL A 35 5.12 -0.86 -4.33
C VAL A 35 4.54 0.56 -4.40
N ILE A 36 5.26 1.56 -3.90
CA ILE A 36 4.87 2.97 -4.04
C ILE A 36 4.82 3.40 -5.51
N ALA A 37 5.83 3.02 -6.31
CA ALA A 37 5.84 3.33 -7.74
C ALA A 37 4.69 2.64 -8.51
N GLN A 38 4.35 1.39 -8.15
CA GLN A 38 3.21 0.68 -8.73
C GLN A 38 1.88 1.37 -8.39
N ALA A 39 1.65 1.69 -7.12
CA ALA A 39 0.45 2.42 -6.68
C ALA A 39 0.36 3.82 -7.33
N THR A 40 1.50 4.51 -7.44
CA THR A 40 1.59 5.81 -8.13
C THR A 40 1.15 5.69 -9.58
N GLY A 41 1.67 4.68 -10.30
CA GLY A 41 1.31 4.43 -11.69
C GLY A 41 -0.17 4.11 -11.84
N LEU A 42 -0.73 3.27 -10.96
CA LEU A 42 -2.16 2.95 -10.93
C LEU A 42 -3.03 4.21 -10.74
N LEU A 43 -2.74 5.04 -9.74
CA LEU A 43 -3.54 6.23 -9.45
C LEU A 43 -3.39 7.33 -10.50
N ALA A 44 -2.18 7.55 -11.00
CA ALA A 44 -1.93 8.50 -12.07
C ALA A 44 -2.66 8.10 -13.34
N ALA A 45 -2.66 6.80 -13.63
CA ALA A 45 -3.49 6.25 -14.67
C ALA A 45 -4.97 6.61 -14.46
N VAL A 46 -5.56 6.27 -13.32
CA VAL A 46 -7.01 6.47 -13.12
C VAL A 46 -7.46 7.92 -13.30
N GLY A 47 -6.66 8.85 -12.82
CA GLY A 47 -6.96 10.27 -12.93
C GLY A 47 -6.70 10.85 -14.32
N GLU A 48 -6.15 10.09 -15.28
CA GLU A 48 -5.54 10.64 -16.50
C GLU A 48 -4.54 11.76 -16.17
N HIS A 49 -3.74 11.51 -15.13
CA HIS A 49 -2.80 12.47 -14.56
C HIS A 49 -1.36 12.02 -14.78
N ALA A 50 -0.44 12.96 -14.66
CA ALA A 50 0.97 12.64 -14.62
C ALA A 50 1.29 11.80 -13.36
N PRO A 51 2.28 10.90 -13.41
CA PRO A 51 2.72 10.11 -12.26
C PRO A 51 2.96 10.91 -10.99
N GLN A 52 3.45 12.15 -11.11
CA GLN A 52 3.68 13.05 -9.98
C GLN A 52 2.40 13.36 -9.20
N GLN A 53 1.26 13.53 -9.88
CA GLN A 53 -0.03 13.77 -9.23
C GLN A 53 -0.53 12.51 -8.52
N GLY A 54 -0.37 11.32 -9.12
CA GLY A 54 -0.70 10.05 -8.46
C GLY A 54 0.12 9.81 -7.18
N PHE A 55 1.39 10.22 -7.17
CA PHE A 55 2.23 10.13 -5.97
C PHE A 55 1.81 11.16 -4.91
N GLN A 56 1.56 12.41 -5.33
CA GLN A 56 1.12 13.48 -4.44
C GLN A 56 -0.17 13.12 -3.73
N LEU A 57 -1.09 12.49 -4.45
CA LEU A 57 -2.33 11.95 -3.91
C LEU A 57 -2.10 10.86 -2.84
N LEU A 58 -1.19 9.90 -3.08
CA LEU A 58 -0.83 8.92 -2.05
C LEU A 58 -0.30 9.60 -0.78
N VAL A 59 0.48 10.68 -0.93
CA VAL A 59 0.99 11.47 0.19
C VAL A 59 -0.15 12.17 0.93
N GLU A 60 -1.09 12.78 0.22
CA GLU A 60 -2.25 13.45 0.81
C GLU A 60 -3.14 12.48 1.59
N LEU A 61 -3.49 11.34 1.00
CA LEU A 61 -4.26 10.29 1.66
C LEU A 61 -3.50 9.72 2.87
N SER A 62 -2.19 9.48 2.74
CA SER A 62 -1.32 9.02 3.82
C SER A 62 -1.34 9.99 5.01
N GLN A 63 -1.29 11.29 4.76
CA GLN A 63 -1.31 12.33 5.79
C GLN A 63 -2.70 12.50 6.40
N GLN A 64 -3.73 12.64 5.55
CA GLN A 64 -5.12 12.83 5.96
C GLN A 64 -5.60 11.71 6.88
N TYR A 65 -5.24 10.47 6.56
CA TYR A 65 -5.67 9.29 7.32
C TYR A 65 -4.62 8.79 8.33
N ASN A 66 -3.45 9.44 8.39
CA ASN A 66 -2.32 9.08 9.26
C ASN A 66 -1.90 7.60 9.13
N VAL A 67 -1.68 7.17 7.88
CA VAL A 67 -1.23 5.81 7.53
C VAL A 67 0.12 5.91 6.83
N LYS A 68 1.02 4.96 7.07
CA LYS A 68 2.32 4.92 6.39
C LYS A 68 2.12 4.78 4.89
N LEU A 69 2.72 5.67 4.10
CA LEU A 69 2.61 5.73 2.63
C LEU A 69 2.78 4.36 1.93
N HIS A 70 3.74 3.56 2.36
CA HIS A 70 3.99 2.24 1.76
C HIS A 70 2.90 1.20 2.05
N MET A 71 2.24 1.30 3.21
CA MET A 71 1.11 0.44 3.55
C MET A 71 -0.10 0.79 2.68
N LEU A 72 -0.36 2.09 2.53
CA LEU A 72 -1.40 2.58 1.63
C LEU A 72 -1.15 2.12 0.18
N ALA A 73 0.08 2.29 -0.31
CA ALA A 73 0.46 1.84 -1.64
C ALA A 73 0.28 0.33 -1.82
N GLN A 74 0.62 -0.47 -0.81
CA GLN A 74 0.41 -1.92 -0.84
C GLN A 74 -1.07 -2.29 -0.96
N GLN A 75 -1.95 -1.64 -0.19
CA GLN A 75 -3.40 -1.86 -0.27
C GLN A 75 -3.96 -1.56 -1.66
N VAL A 76 -3.53 -0.45 -2.27
CA VAL A 76 -3.94 -0.08 -3.64
C VAL A 76 -3.50 -1.14 -4.66
N VAL A 77 -2.26 -1.64 -4.55
CA VAL A 77 -1.72 -2.65 -5.47
C VAL A 77 -2.39 -4.00 -5.28
N GLU A 78 -2.62 -4.44 -4.04
CA GLU A 78 -3.30 -5.71 -3.72
C GLU A 78 -4.72 -5.73 -4.29
N LEU A 79 -5.48 -4.66 -4.11
CA LEU A 79 -6.83 -4.56 -4.66
C LEU A 79 -6.84 -4.55 -6.19
N ALA A 80 -5.91 -3.80 -6.81
CA ALA A 80 -5.78 -3.80 -8.27
C ALA A 80 -5.42 -5.20 -8.82
N ALA A 81 -4.64 -5.98 -8.07
CA ALA A 81 -4.32 -7.35 -8.43
C ALA A 81 -5.54 -8.29 -8.36
N GLU A 82 -6.43 -8.10 -7.39
CA GLU A 82 -7.70 -8.85 -7.27
C GLU A 82 -8.66 -8.59 -8.45
N LEU A 83 -8.60 -7.40 -9.05
CA LEU A 83 -9.40 -7.01 -10.22
C LEU A 83 -8.87 -7.54 -11.57
N GLY A 84 -7.61 -7.96 -11.60
CA GLY A 84 -6.91 -8.53 -12.75
C GLY A 84 -6.30 -7.50 -13.72
N PRO A 85 -5.21 -7.88 -14.44
CA PRO A 85 -4.32 -6.94 -15.13
C PRO A 85 -4.91 -6.20 -16.35
N ARG A 86 -5.94 -6.75 -17.02
CA ARG A 86 -6.56 -6.06 -18.18
C ARG A 86 -7.50 -4.92 -17.79
N ARG A 87 -8.02 -4.92 -16.57
CA ARG A 87 -9.01 -3.94 -16.11
C ARG A 87 -8.38 -2.75 -15.40
N ALA A 88 -7.31 -3.00 -14.63
CA ALA A 88 -6.46 -1.94 -14.09
C ALA A 88 -5.88 -1.01 -15.19
N ALA A 89 -5.73 -1.52 -16.43
CA ALA A 89 -5.30 -0.74 -17.59
C ALA A 89 -6.43 0.07 -18.26
N ALA A 90 -7.71 -0.31 -18.10
CA ALA A 90 -8.85 0.40 -18.68
C ALA A 90 -9.24 1.63 -17.84
N VAL A 91 -9.10 1.49 -16.52
CA VAL A 91 -9.23 2.56 -15.53
C VAL A 91 -8.35 3.78 -15.87
N VAL A 92 -7.23 3.55 -16.56
CA VAL A 92 -6.25 4.59 -16.96
C VAL A 92 -6.84 5.70 -17.85
N GLY A 93 -8.03 5.51 -18.43
CA GLY A 93 -8.50 6.35 -19.54
C GLY A 93 -9.90 6.94 -19.43
N ALA A 94 -10.55 6.99 -18.26
CA ALA A 94 -11.95 7.43 -18.15
C ALA A 94 -12.25 8.64 -17.24
N GLY A 95 -11.25 9.41 -16.79
CA GLY A 95 -11.45 10.71 -16.15
C GLY A 95 -12.27 10.75 -14.84
N GLN A 96 -12.52 9.63 -14.16
CA GLN A 96 -13.33 9.55 -12.93
C GLN A 96 -12.51 9.69 -11.62
N GLY A 97 -11.47 10.54 -11.64
CA GLY A 97 -10.47 10.63 -10.58
C GLY A 97 -11.07 10.75 -9.16
N GLN A 98 -11.92 11.75 -8.92
CA GLN A 98 -12.39 12.11 -7.56
C GLN A 98 -13.18 11.01 -6.84
N ASP A 99 -14.11 10.35 -7.56
CA ASP A 99 -14.92 9.26 -7.01
C ASP A 99 -14.06 8.07 -6.57
N LEU A 100 -12.99 7.79 -7.31
CA LEU A 100 -12.02 6.78 -6.93
C LEU A 100 -11.24 7.19 -5.66
N LEU A 101 -10.91 8.47 -5.52
CA LEU A 101 -10.19 8.98 -4.35
C LEU A 101 -11.03 8.79 -3.09
N ASP A 102 -12.30 9.14 -3.16
CA ASP A 102 -13.23 9.02 -2.04
C ASP A 102 -13.43 7.54 -1.64
N ALA A 103 -13.54 6.63 -2.62
CA ALA A 103 -13.60 5.20 -2.37
C ALA A 103 -12.30 4.65 -1.75
N THR A 104 -11.14 5.15 -2.20
CA THR A 104 -9.83 4.82 -1.62
C THR A 104 -9.73 5.29 -0.18
N GLY A 105 -10.12 6.54 0.11
CA GLY A 105 -10.14 7.07 1.46
C GLY A 105 -11.07 6.31 2.41
N THR A 106 -12.24 5.89 1.91
CA THR A 106 -13.20 5.06 2.66
C THR A 106 -12.60 3.72 3.07
N LEU A 107 -11.89 3.05 2.15
CA LEU A 107 -11.21 1.78 2.44
C LEU A 107 -10.11 1.94 3.51
N VAL A 108 -9.34 3.01 3.42
CA VAL A 108 -8.26 3.28 4.39
C VAL A 108 -8.81 3.47 5.80
N GLU A 109 -9.88 4.24 5.96
CA GLU A 109 -10.50 4.46 7.26
C GLU A 109 -11.16 3.19 7.81
N ALA A 110 -11.84 2.40 6.98
CA ALA A 110 -12.38 1.11 7.38
C ALA A 110 -11.27 0.17 7.88
N HIS A 111 -10.13 0.11 7.18
CA HIS A 111 -9.00 -0.74 7.57
C HIS A 111 -8.36 -0.28 8.89
N LYS A 112 -8.18 1.03 9.05
CA LYS A 112 -7.66 1.61 10.30
C LYS A 112 -8.58 1.31 11.48
N ALA A 113 -9.89 1.42 11.28
CA ALA A 113 -10.87 1.02 12.29
C ALA A 113 -10.72 -0.47 12.62
N LEU A 114 -10.63 -1.37 11.64
CA LEU A 114 -10.43 -2.80 11.86
C LEU A 114 -9.17 -3.10 12.68
N VAL A 115 -8.03 -2.50 12.32
CA VAL A 115 -6.75 -2.69 13.04
C VAL A 115 -6.84 -2.24 14.50
N GLY A 116 -7.70 -1.27 14.80
CA GLY A 116 -7.96 -0.81 16.17
C GLY A 116 -8.92 -1.69 16.98
N ALA A 117 -9.52 -2.74 16.42
CA ALA A 117 -10.42 -3.64 17.14
C ALA A 117 -9.71 -4.92 17.60
N ALA A 118 -10.13 -5.43 18.76
CA ALA A 118 -9.68 -6.74 19.23
C ALA A 118 -10.31 -7.86 18.39
N GLU A 119 -9.47 -8.72 17.84
CA GLU A 119 -9.86 -9.84 16.99
C GLU A 119 -10.83 -10.80 17.71
N GLY A 120 -11.81 -11.31 16.97
CA GLY A 120 -12.85 -12.21 17.50
C GLY A 120 -13.99 -11.53 18.25
N THR A 121 -14.03 -10.19 18.32
CA THR A 121 -15.17 -9.44 18.88
C THR A 121 -16.24 -9.18 17.81
N PRO A 122 -17.53 -8.99 18.19
CA PRO A 122 -18.57 -8.58 17.25
C PRO A 122 -18.28 -7.23 16.57
N GLU A 123 -17.48 -6.38 17.22
CA GLU A 123 -17.02 -5.12 16.64
C GLU A 123 -15.96 -5.32 15.57
N TRP A 124 -15.02 -6.25 15.78
CA TRP A 124 -14.04 -6.63 14.77
C TRP A 124 -14.71 -7.24 13.53
N GLU A 125 -15.74 -8.08 13.72
CA GLU A 125 -16.51 -8.65 12.59
C GLU A 125 -17.19 -7.55 11.77
N ARG A 126 -17.86 -6.60 12.41
CA ARG A 126 -18.46 -5.44 11.71
C ARG A 126 -17.42 -4.63 10.97
N ARG A 127 -16.30 -4.28 11.61
CA ARG A 127 -15.22 -3.50 10.97
C ARG A 127 -14.57 -4.26 9.80
N ARG A 128 -14.51 -5.60 9.87
CA ARG A 128 -14.04 -6.43 8.76
C ARG A 128 -15.03 -6.37 7.59
N ASP A 129 -16.32 -6.42 7.88
CA ASP A 129 -17.36 -6.31 6.85
C ASP A 129 -17.40 -4.88 6.24
N ASP A 130 -17.11 -3.83 7.02
CA ASP A 130 -16.93 -2.46 6.53
C ASP A 130 -15.74 -2.37 5.55
N VAL A 131 -14.61 -3.03 5.87
CA VAL A 131 -13.46 -3.14 4.95
C VAL A 131 -13.86 -3.84 3.66
N VAL A 132 -14.57 -4.97 3.74
CA VAL A 132 -15.04 -5.69 2.54
C VAL A 132 -15.98 -4.82 1.70
N THR A 133 -16.86 -4.05 2.34
CA THR A 133 -17.78 -3.13 1.67
C THR A 133 -17.05 -2.00 0.97
N ALA A 134 -16.08 -1.38 1.64
CA ALA A 134 -15.25 -0.33 1.06
C ALA A 134 -14.38 -0.86 -0.09
N SER A 135 -13.84 -2.08 0.02
CA SER A 135 -13.12 -2.75 -1.06
C SER A 135 -14.01 -2.97 -2.27
N ARG A 136 -15.27 -3.42 -2.07
CA ARG A 136 -16.23 -3.58 -3.17
C ARG A 136 -16.57 -2.26 -3.85
N LEU A 137 -16.80 -1.20 -3.07
CA LEU A 137 -17.06 0.14 -3.62
C LEU A 137 -15.89 0.61 -4.48
N LEU A 138 -14.66 0.45 -4.00
CA LEU A 138 -13.46 0.80 -4.75
C LEU A 138 -13.33 -0.04 -6.03
N CYS A 139 -13.59 -1.35 -5.95
CA CYS A 139 -13.68 -2.22 -7.12
C CYS A 139 -14.76 -1.76 -8.11
N GLU A 140 -15.95 -1.39 -7.66
CA GLU A 140 -17.01 -0.86 -8.52
C GLU A 140 -16.58 0.41 -9.24
N ARG A 141 -15.94 1.36 -8.53
CA ARG A 141 -15.39 2.58 -9.15
C ARG A 141 -14.33 2.27 -10.20
N LEU A 142 -13.46 1.30 -9.92
CA LEU A 142 -12.47 0.81 -10.88
C LEU A 142 -13.15 0.10 -12.08
N LEU A 143 -14.31 -0.51 -11.90
CA LEU A 143 -15.04 -1.13 -13.01
C LEU A 143 -15.79 -0.10 -13.85
N THR A 144 -16.39 0.93 -13.25
CA THR A 144 -17.11 1.99 -13.97
C THR A 144 -16.18 2.91 -14.75
N ALA A 145 -14.96 3.13 -14.25
CA ALA A 145 -13.90 3.83 -14.97
C ALA A 145 -13.35 3.09 -16.20
N GLY A 146 -13.93 1.97 -16.63
CA GLY A 146 -13.48 1.20 -17.81
C GLY A 146 -14.58 0.85 -18.81
N VAL A 147 -15.75 1.51 -18.76
CA VAL A 147 -16.97 1.10 -19.49
C VAL A 147 -17.45 2.07 -20.57
N GLU A 148 -16.77 3.19 -20.87
CA GLU A 148 -17.21 4.07 -21.99
C GLU A 148 -16.33 3.96 -23.25
N ASP A 149 -17.01 3.85 -24.41
CA ASP A 149 -16.57 3.56 -25.80
C ASP A 149 -15.54 4.55 -26.38
#